data_AF-A0A8J4H3W8-F1
#
_entry.id   AF-A0A8J4H3W8-F1
#
_cell.length_a   1.000
_cell.length_b   1.000
_cell.length_c   1.000
_cell.angle_alpha   90.00
_cell.angle_beta   90.00
_cell.angle_gamma   90.00
#
_symmetry.space_group_name_H-M   'P 1'
#
loop_
_entity.id
_entity.type
_entity.pdbx_description
1 polymer ?
#
loop_
_entity_poly.entity_id
_entity_poly.type
_entity_poly.pdbx_seq_one_letter_code
_entity_poly.pdbx_strand_id
1 'polypeptide(L)'
;MARNDEEQHSRSKQADVEQELFERLTAGEMEERNKEEQATAILPPKYEVRIQADCEPVAEETKLYRTMARELDDRYDKYMKEDAPSPSSRQPGKSE
;
A
#
# COMPACT_ATOMS: atom_id res chain seq x y z
N MET A 1 33.27 -13.12 -58.44
CA MET A 1 31.92 -12.67 -58.83
C MET A 1 30.83 -13.20 -57.89
N ALA A 2 30.92 -14.42 -57.36
CA ALA A 2 29.87 -15.05 -56.53
C ALA A 2 29.45 -14.37 -55.20
N ARG A 3 30.28 -13.51 -54.57
CA ARG A 3 29.93 -12.89 -53.27
C ARG A 3 28.87 -11.79 -53.37
N ASN A 4 28.81 -11.09 -54.49
CA ASN A 4 27.82 -10.02 -54.68
C ASN A 4 26.42 -10.61 -54.90
N ASP A 5 26.32 -11.78 -55.55
CA ASP A 5 25.02 -12.39 -55.85
C ASP A 5 24.31 -12.87 -54.57
N GLU A 6 25.06 -13.34 -53.56
CA GLU A 6 24.53 -13.73 -52.26
C GLU A 6 23.99 -12.54 -51.44
N GLU A 7 24.69 -11.40 -51.46
CA GLU A 7 24.25 -10.17 -50.79
C GLU A 7 22.99 -9.58 -51.43
N GLN A 8 22.87 -9.66 -52.75
CA GLN A 8 21.66 -9.22 -53.46
C GLN A 8 20.45 -10.11 -53.13
N HIS A 9 20.67 -11.42 -52.98
CA HIS A 9 19.62 -12.37 -52.62
C HIS A 9 19.17 -12.23 -51.15
N SER A 10 20.07 -11.82 -50.26
CA SER A 10 19.74 -11.46 -48.87
C SER A 10 18.86 -10.21 -48.81
N ARG A 11 19.23 -9.16 -49.56
CA ARG A 11 18.48 -7.90 -49.60
C ARG A 11 17.09 -8.07 -50.21
N SER A 12 16.95 -8.88 -51.25
CA SER A 12 15.64 -9.17 -51.84
C SER A 12 14.72 -9.88 -50.85
N LYS A 13 15.23 -10.89 -50.13
CA LYS A 13 14.48 -11.59 -49.08
C LYS A 13 14.05 -10.66 -47.94
N GLN A 14 14.89 -9.70 -47.55
CA GLN A 14 14.52 -8.71 -46.55
C GLN A 14 13.40 -7.79 -47.04
N ALA A 15 13.50 -7.32 -48.29
CA ALA A 15 12.46 -6.50 -48.90
C ALA A 15 11.12 -7.24 -49.02
N ASP A 16 11.14 -8.53 -49.38
CA ASP A 16 9.94 -9.37 -49.47
C ASP A 16 9.26 -9.52 -48.09
N VAL A 17 10.06 -9.71 -47.02
CA VAL A 17 9.55 -9.83 -45.64
C VAL A 17 8.99 -8.51 -45.11
N GLU A 18 9.65 -7.38 -45.43
CA GLU A 18 9.15 -6.04 -45.06
C GLU A 18 7.81 -5.74 -45.75
N GLN A 19 7.67 -6.15 -47.01
CA GLN A 19 6.44 -5.97 -47.77
C GLN A 19 5.30 -6.84 -47.22
N GLU A 20 5.56 -8.10 -46.88
CA GLU A 20 4.58 -8.99 -46.24
C GLU A 20 4.13 -8.45 -44.86
N LEU A 21 5.08 -7.91 -44.08
CA LEU A 21 4.77 -7.28 -42.79
C LEU A 21 3.91 -6.02 -42.97
N PHE A 22 4.24 -5.19 -43.96
CA PHE A 22 3.47 -3.98 -44.28
C PHE A 22 2.03 -4.33 -44.66
N GLU A 23 1.83 -5.31 -45.54
CA GLU A 23 0.50 -5.78 -45.94
C GLU A 23 -0.29 -6.31 -44.74
N ARG A 24 0.31 -7.11 -43.86
CA ARG A 24 -0.36 -7.62 -42.67
C ARG A 24 -0.75 -6.53 -41.67
N LEU A 25 0.08 -5.48 -41.53
CA LEU A 25 -0.19 -4.39 -40.59
C LEU A 25 -1.17 -3.33 -41.12
N THR A 26 -1.21 -3.11 -42.44
CA THR A 26 -2.04 -2.06 -43.05
C THR A 26 -3.31 -2.57 -43.71
N ALA A 27 -3.29 -3.78 -44.27
CA ALA A 27 -4.44 -4.39 -44.96
C ALA A 27 -5.01 -5.61 -44.21
N GLY A 28 -4.33 -6.10 -43.17
CA GLY A 28 -4.88 -7.14 -42.29
C GLY A 28 -6.05 -6.63 -41.45
N GLU A 29 -7.12 -7.42 -41.37
CA GLU A 29 -8.22 -7.15 -40.45
C GLU A 29 -7.67 -7.00 -39.03
N MET A 30 -7.97 -5.89 -38.35
CA MET A 30 -7.66 -5.79 -36.91
C MET A 30 -8.42 -6.91 -36.20
N GLU A 31 -7.74 -7.66 -35.33
CA GLU A 31 -8.43 -8.55 -34.40
C GLU A 31 -9.43 -7.73 -33.57
N GLU A 32 -10.71 -7.76 -33.95
CA GLU A 32 -11.80 -7.28 -33.12
C GLU A 32 -11.95 -8.22 -31.93
N ARG A 33 -11.08 -8.03 -30.93
CA ARG A 33 -11.28 -8.64 -29.62
C ARG A 33 -12.65 -8.21 -29.13
N ASN A 34 -13.44 -9.19 -28.72
CA ASN A 34 -14.81 -8.97 -28.28
C ASN A 34 -14.85 -7.89 -27.17
N LYS A 35 -15.52 -6.78 -27.45
CA LYS A 35 -15.58 -5.60 -26.56
C LYS A 35 -16.12 -5.98 -25.17
N GLU A 36 -16.99 -6.99 -25.12
CA GLU A 36 -17.62 -7.49 -23.89
C GLU A 36 -16.62 -8.26 -23.02
N GLU A 37 -15.73 -9.04 -23.62
CA GLU A 37 -14.68 -9.78 -22.91
C GLU A 37 -13.62 -8.83 -22.33
N GLN A 38 -13.25 -7.79 -23.09
CA GLN A 38 -12.33 -6.76 -22.59
C GLN A 38 -12.94 -5.96 -21.43
N ALA A 39 -14.21 -5.58 -21.53
CA ALA A 39 -14.91 -4.87 -20.46
C ALA A 39 -15.00 -5.71 -19.18
N THR A 40 -15.23 -7.02 -19.31
CA THR A 40 -15.28 -7.96 -18.19
C THR A 40 -13.91 -8.12 -17.51
N ALA A 41 -12.81 -8.09 -18.27
CA ALA A 41 -11.46 -8.18 -17.72
C ALA A 41 -11.03 -6.95 -16.90
N ILE A 42 -11.61 -5.78 -17.16
CA ILE A 42 -11.32 -4.54 -16.44
C ILE A 42 -12.09 -4.47 -15.10
N LEU A 43 -13.25 -5.12 -15.03
CA LEU A 43 -14.11 -5.11 -13.85
C LEU A 43 -13.56 -6.04 -12.75
N PRO A 44 -13.58 -5.61 -11.48
CA PRO A 44 -13.24 -6.50 -10.38
C PRO A 44 -14.23 -7.69 -10.31
N PRO A 45 -13.80 -8.86 -9.83
CA PRO A 45 -14.64 -10.04 -9.74
C PRO A 45 -15.91 -9.79 -8.92
N LYS A 46 -17.03 -10.41 -9.32
CA LYS A 46 -18.36 -10.24 -8.68
C LYS A 46 -18.39 -10.54 -7.18
N TYR A 47 -17.39 -11.24 -6.66
CA TYR A 47 -17.27 -11.70 -5.28
C TYR A 47 -16.24 -10.91 -4.44
N GLU A 48 -15.59 -9.89 -5.00
CA GLU A 48 -14.66 -9.04 -4.23
C GLU A 48 -15.37 -7.75 -3.78
N VAL A 49 -15.47 -7.57 -2.45
CA VAL A 49 -15.94 -6.32 -1.85
C VAL A 49 -14.75 -5.66 -1.15
N ARG A 50 -14.19 -4.62 -1.77
CA ARG A 50 -13.15 -3.79 -1.15
C ARG A 50 -13.82 -2.66 -0.39
N ILE A 51 -13.74 -2.72 0.95
CA ILE A 51 -14.23 -1.65 1.83
C ILE A 51 -13.02 -0.89 2.34
N GLN A 52 -13.00 0.43 2.16
CA GLN A 52 -12.00 1.28 2.82
C GLN A 52 -12.34 1.35 4.31
N ALA A 53 -11.35 1.12 5.17
CA ALA A 53 -11.56 1.24 6.60
C ALA A 53 -11.70 2.71 6.98
N ASP A 54 -12.82 3.08 7.61
CA ASP A 54 -13.09 4.46 8.05
C ASP A 54 -12.34 4.81 9.35
N CYS A 55 -11.90 3.81 10.11
CA CYS A 55 -11.22 3.98 11.39
C CYS A 55 -9.95 3.15 11.50
N GLU A 56 -8.93 3.72 12.16
CA GLU A 56 -7.67 3.02 12.47
C GLU A 56 -7.78 2.33 13.83
N PRO A 57 -7.87 0.98 13.89
CA PRO A 57 -8.15 0.26 15.13
C PRO A 57 -7.05 0.44 16.18
N VAL A 58 -5.79 0.50 15.75
CA VAL A 58 -4.63 0.66 16.63
C VAL A 58 -4.63 2.03 17.32
N ALA A 59 -5.05 3.08 16.60
CA ALA A 59 -5.09 4.44 17.13
C ALA A 59 -6.17 4.58 18.21
N GLU A 60 -7.38 4.06 17.95
CA GLU A 60 -8.49 4.07 18.92
C GLU A 60 -8.18 3.22 20.16
N GLU A 61 -7.63 2.03 19.97
CA GLU A 61 -7.19 1.17 21.06
C GLU A 61 -6.12 1.85 21.93
N THR A 62 -5.11 2.46 21.31
CA THR A 62 -4.05 3.19 22.02
C THR A 62 -4.60 4.35 22.83
N LYS A 63 -5.56 5.10 22.27
CA LYS A 63 -6.24 6.21 22.96
C LYS A 63 -7.00 5.72 24.19
N LEU A 64 -7.67 4.58 24.09
CA LEU A 64 -8.37 3.95 25.21
C LEU A 64 -7.39 3.55 26.32
N TYR A 65 -6.31 2.83 25.99
CA TYR A 65 -5.30 2.42 26.99
C TYR A 65 -4.65 3.61 27.68
N ARG A 66 -4.32 4.68 26.95
CA ARG A 66 -3.76 5.89 27.55
C ARG A 66 -4.73 6.56 28.52
N THR A 67 -6.02 6.51 28.23
CA THR A 67 -7.05 7.06 29.12
C THR A 67 -7.12 6.26 30.42
N MET A 68 -7.13 4.92 30.32
CA MET A 68 -7.10 4.04 31.49
C MET A 68 -5.83 4.24 32.31
N ALA A 69 -4.67 4.35 31.67
CA ALA A 69 -3.40 4.58 32.36
C ALA A 69 -3.38 5.90 33.15
N ARG A 70 -3.91 6.99 32.58
CA ARG A 70 -4.03 8.28 33.27
C ARG A 70 -4.91 8.20 34.50
N GLU A 71 -6.05 7.51 34.40
CA GLU A 71 -6.93 7.31 35.55
C GLU A 71 -6.20 6.57 36.68
N LEU A 72 -5.45 5.52 36.35
CA LEU A 72 -4.66 4.79 37.35
C LEU A 72 -3.63 5.69 38.02
N ASP A 73 -2.85 6.43 37.23
CA ASP A 73 -1.83 7.37 37.70
C ASP A 73 -2.42 8.42 38.65
N ASP A 74 -3.52 9.06 38.27
CA ASP A 74 -4.24 10.05 39.08
C ASP A 74 -4.69 9.49 40.45
N ARG A 75 -5.05 8.20 40.52
CA ARG A 75 -5.43 7.55 41.79
C ARG A 75 -4.22 7.29 42.68
N TYR A 76 -3.11 6.85 42.11
CA TYR A 76 -1.87 6.66 42.86
C TYR A 76 -1.34 8.00 43.37
N ASP A 77 -1.43 9.04 42.55
CA ASP A 77 -1.08 10.41 42.91
C ASP A 77 -1.86 10.90 44.15
N LYS A 78 -3.17 10.62 44.22
CA LYS A 78 -4.01 10.95 45.37
C LYS A 78 -3.59 10.17 46.61
N TYR A 79 -3.39 8.87 46.47
CA TYR A 79 -2.97 7.99 47.56
C TYR A 79 -1.62 8.43 48.15
N MET A 80 -0.64 8.76 47.31
CA MET A 80 0.68 9.23 47.75
C MET A 80 0.63 10.59 48.45
N LYS A 81 -0.34 11.46 48.08
CA LYS A 81 -0.56 12.75 48.75
C LYS A 81 -1.25 12.59 50.11
N GLU A 82 -2.09 11.58 50.27
CA GLU A 82 -2.76 11.26 51.54
C GLU A 82 -1.82 10.57 52.54
N ASP A 83 -0.94 9.68 52.06
CA ASP A 83 0.07 8.98 52.87
C ASP A 83 1.32 9.84 53.16
N ALA A 84 1.44 11.02 52.54
CA ALA A 84 2.52 11.94 52.83
C ALA A 84 2.40 12.44 54.29
N PRO A 85 3.45 12.29 55.12
CA PRO A 85 3.39 12.78 56.50
C PRO A 85 3.18 14.29 56.49
N SER A 86 2.10 14.75 57.13
CA SER A 86 1.87 16.18 57.31
C SER A 86 3.10 16.81 57.98
N PRO A 87 3.60 17.98 57.51
CA PRO A 87 4.79 18.62 58.07
C PRO A 87 4.60 19.07 59.54
N SER A 88 3.41 18.88 60.12
CA SER A 88 3.03 19.27 61.49
C SER A 88 3.56 18.33 62.58
N SER A 89 4.02 17.11 62.25
CA SER A 89 4.45 16.11 63.26
C SER A 89 5.96 16.09 63.55
N ARG A 90 6.78 16.95 62.93
CA ARG A 90 8.20 17.09 63.28
C ARG A 90 8.34 17.90 64.58
N GLN A 91 8.29 17.23 65.72
CA GLN A 91 8.66 17.81 67.01
C GLN A 91 10.11 18.32 66.94
N PRO A 92 10.41 19.59 67.30
CA PRO A 92 11.79 20.05 67.40
C PRO A 92 12.48 19.31 68.54
N GLY A 93 13.51 18.54 68.20
CA GLY A 93 14.34 17.82 69.16
C GLY A 93 14.95 18.76 70.19
N LYS A 94 14.97 18.29 71.44
CA LYS A 94 15.61 18.93 72.60
C LYS A 94 17.04 19.35 72.26
N SER A 95 17.33 20.63 72.46
CA SER A 95 18.70 21.13 72.60
C SER A 95 19.26 20.64 73.94
N GLU A 96 20.33 19.86 73.87
CA GLU A 96 21.18 19.43 75.00
C GLU A 96 22.26 20.48 75.28
#